data_AF-A0A7C2TLU8-F1
#
_entry.id   AF-A0A7C2TLU8-F1
#
_cell.length_a   1.000
_cell.length_b   1.000
_cell.length_c   1.000
_cell.angle_alpha   90.00
_cell.angle_beta   90.00
_cell.angle_gamma   90.00
#
_symmetry.space_group_name_H-M   'P 1'
#
loop_
_entity.id
_entity.type
_entity.pdbx_description
1 polymer ?
#
loop_
_entity_poly.entity_id
_entity_poly.type
_entity_poly.pdbx_seq_one_letter_code
_entity_poly.pdbx_strand_id
1 'polypeptide(L)'
;MAWRRLSAEDVYRACDPNAFDFETTEHLPPPEGFIGQKRAVSAIHFGLRMRSHGYNLFLTGPPGTGKTSLIRAMLEDMARDRPVPD
;
A
#
# COMPACT_ATOMS: atom_id res chain seq x y z
N MET A 1 -0.68 -31.91 -29.15
CA MET A 1 -0.99 -30.48 -28.94
C MET A 1 -0.04 -29.66 -29.79
N ALA A 2 -0.54 -28.79 -30.66
CA ALA A 2 0.29 -27.89 -31.46
C ALA A 2 0.28 -26.50 -30.81
N TRP A 3 1.47 -25.94 -30.55
CA TRP A 3 1.62 -24.61 -29.96
C TRP A 3 1.53 -23.55 -31.06
N ARG A 4 0.72 -22.50 -30.85
CA ARG A 4 0.67 -21.31 -31.72
C ARG A 4 1.80 -20.36 -31.33
N ARG A 5 2.60 -19.91 -32.31
CA ARG A 5 3.57 -18.83 -32.11
C ARG A 5 2.85 -17.50 -31.95
N LEU A 6 3.19 -16.74 -30.91
CA LEU A 6 2.67 -15.39 -30.68
C LEU A 6 3.49 -14.36 -31.46
N SER A 7 2.81 -13.35 -32.03
CA SER A 7 3.45 -12.16 -32.59
C SER A 7 3.78 -11.14 -31.50
N ALA A 8 4.45 -10.04 -31.86
CA ALA A 8 4.73 -8.96 -30.90
C ALA A 8 3.43 -8.30 -30.40
N GLU A 9 2.44 -8.17 -31.29
CA GLU A 9 1.13 -7.60 -31.01
C GLU A 9 0.29 -8.49 -30.07
N ASP A 10 0.46 -9.82 -30.15
CA ASP A 10 -0.21 -10.77 -29.25
C ASP A 10 0.22 -10.61 -27.77
N VAL A 11 1.39 -10.03 -27.51
CA VAL A 11 1.97 -9.91 -26.15
C VAL A 11 2.17 -8.46 -25.70
N TYR A 12 2.03 -7.49 -26.59
CA TYR A 12 2.17 -6.08 -26.26
C TYR A 12 0.90 -5.57 -25.57
N ARG A 13 1.06 -5.10 -24.33
CA ARG A 13 0.02 -4.35 -23.62
C ARG A 13 0.26 -2.86 -23.80
N ALA A 14 -0.42 -2.27 -24.78
CA ALA A 14 -0.36 -0.84 -25.01
C ALA A 14 -0.91 -0.06 -23.80
N CYS A 15 -0.17 0.95 -23.37
CA CYS A 15 -0.66 1.99 -22.48
C CYS A 15 -1.01 3.18 -23.37
N ASP A 16 -2.28 3.56 -23.46
CA ASP A 16 -2.70 4.73 -24.23
C ASP A 16 -2.36 6.00 -23.44
N PRO A 17 -1.41 6.84 -23.88
CA PRO A 17 -1.06 8.06 -23.18
C PRO A 17 -2.22 9.07 -23.14
N ASN A 18 -3.13 9.01 -24.11
CA ASN A 18 -4.30 9.90 -24.15
C ASN A 18 -5.37 9.52 -23.12
N ALA A 19 -5.19 8.41 -22.39
CA ALA A 19 -6.06 8.04 -21.27
C ALA A 19 -5.79 8.87 -19.99
N PHE A 20 -4.78 9.74 -20.01
CA PHE A 20 -4.35 10.53 -18.86
C PHE A 20 -4.45 12.02 -19.14
N ASP A 21 -4.94 12.78 -18.17
CA ASP A 21 -5.07 14.24 -18.25
C ASP A 21 -3.79 14.98 -17.80
N PHE A 22 -2.63 14.33 -17.86
CA PHE A 22 -1.34 14.89 -17.44
C PHE A 22 -0.20 14.46 -18.37
N GLU A 23 0.81 15.32 -18.51
CA GLU A 23 1.99 15.05 -19.36
C GLU A 23 3.05 14.20 -18.66
N THR A 24 3.33 14.51 -17.38
CA THR A 24 4.31 13.78 -16.56
C THR A 24 3.77 13.52 -15.16
N THR A 25 4.32 12.50 -14.49
CA THR A 25 3.93 12.15 -13.12
C THR A 25 4.32 13.20 -12.08
N GLU A 26 5.15 14.19 -12.44
CA GLU A 26 5.51 15.30 -11.55
C GLU A 26 4.32 16.22 -11.27
N HIS A 27 3.32 16.24 -12.16
CA HIS A 27 2.10 17.02 -11.99
C HIS A 27 1.04 16.33 -11.13
N LEU A 28 1.28 15.08 -10.74
CA LEU A 28 0.36 14.34 -9.88
C LEU A 28 0.62 14.66 -8.41
N PRO A 29 -0.42 14.80 -7.58
CA PRO A 29 -0.24 14.85 -6.14
C PRO A 29 0.40 13.53 -5.67
N PRO A 30 1.15 13.55 -4.55
CA PRO A 30 1.64 12.33 -3.93
C PRO A 30 0.49 11.35 -3.69
N PRO A 31 0.68 10.05 -3.94
CA PRO A 31 -0.37 9.06 -3.73
C PRO A 31 -0.79 9.05 -2.27
N GLU A 32 -2.10 9.10 -2.04
CA GLU A 32 -2.66 9.02 -0.70
C GLU A 32 -2.69 7.58 -0.19
N GLY A 33 -2.24 7.39 1.05
CA GLY A 33 -2.29 6.11 1.74
C GLY A 33 -1.41 5.02 1.12
N PHE A 34 -1.86 3.77 1.22
CA PHE A 34 -1.08 2.58 0.84
C PHE A 34 -1.80 1.78 -0.25
N ILE A 35 -1.19 1.76 -1.44
CA ILE A 35 -1.76 1.12 -2.63
C ILE A 35 -1.92 -0.40 -2.39
N GLY A 36 -3.13 -0.92 -2.63
CA GLY A 36 -3.41 -2.36 -2.56
C GLY A 36 -3.46 -2.97 -1.15
N GLN A 37 -3.29 -2.17 -0.09
CA GLN A 37 -3.14 -2.66 1.29
C GLN A 37 -4.40 -2.50 2.17
N LYS A 38 -5.60 -2.43 1.58
CA LYS A 38 -6.86 -2.17 2.30
C LYS A 38 -7.07 -3.09 3.52
N ARG A 39 -6.83 -4.40 3.36
CA ARG A 39 -6.96 -5.37 4.45
C ARG A 39 -5.93 -5.13 5.56
N ALA A 40 -4.68 -4.86 5.21
CA ALA A 40 -3.62 -4.64 6.17
C ALA A 40 -3.88 -3.38 7.02
N VAL A 41 -4.29 -2.28 6.37
CA VAL A 41 -4.67 -1.03 7.04
C VAL A 41 -5.81 -1.28 8.05
N SER A 42 -6.87 -1.97 7.64
CA SER A 42 -8.00 -2.28 8.54
C SER A 42 -7.58 -3.14 9.74
N ALA A 43 -6.73 -4.15 9.53
CA ALA A 43 -6.28 -5.04 10.60
C ALA A 43 -5.37 -4.32 11.61
N ILE A 44 -4.46 -3.47 11.13
CA ILE A 44 -3.59 -2.66 11.99
C ILE A 44 -4.43 -1.68 12.80
N HIS A 45 -5.36 -0.96 12.17
CA HIS A 45 -6.23 -0.01 12.87
C HIS A 45 -7.05 -0.68 13.98
N PHE A 46 -7.61 -1.87 13.71
CA PHE A 46 -8.29 -2.66 14.73
C PHE A 46 -7.34 -3.07 15.86
N GLY A 47 -6.18 -3.62 15.50
CA GLY A 47 -5.17 -4.09 16.44
C GLY A 47 -4.66 -3.01 17.38
N LEU A 48 -4.37 -1.82 16.87
CA LEU A 48 -3.84 -0.68 17.65
C LEU A 48 -4.85 -0.06 18.61
N ARG A 49 -6.15 -0.36 18.45
CA ARG A 49 -7.21 0.03 19.38
C ARG A 49 -7.44 -0.98 20.50
N MET A 50 -6.86 -2.18 20.40
CA MET A 50 -7.00 -3.20 21.43
C MET A 50 -6.21 -2.82 22.68
N ARG A 51 -6.90 -2.58 23.79
CA ARG A 51 -6.28 -2.27 25.10
C ARG A 51 -6.27 -3.51 25.98
N SER A 52 -5.34 -4.41 25.72
CA SER A 52 -5.10 -5.59 26.56
C SER A 52 -3.61 -5.72 26.84
N HIS A 53 -3.25 -5.90 28.10
CA HIS A 53 -1.87 -6.20 28.46
C HIS A 53 -1.40 -7.49 27.76
N GLY A 54 -0.16 -7.49 27.26
CA GLY A 54 0.41 -8.61 26.51
C GLY A 54 -0.08 -8.76 25.06
N TYR A 55 -0.95 -7.88 24.56
CA TYR A 55 -1.39 -7.91 23.16
C TYR A 55 -0.32 -7.33 22.24
N ASN A 56 0.11 -8.12 21.26
CA ASN A 56 1.13 -7.73 20.29
C ASN A 56 0.60 -7.88 18.85
N LEU A 57 1.10 -7.03 17.95
CA LEU A 57 0.81 -7.12 16.52
C LEU A 57 2.01 -7.65 15.75
N PHE A 58 1.79 -8.66 14.91
CA PHE A 58 2.79 -9.21 14.01
C PHE A 58 2.40 -8.94 12.56
N LEU A 59 3.29 -8.30 11.80
CA LEU A 59 3.08 -7.97 10.39
C LEU A 59 3.89 -8.92 9.50
N THR A 60 3.22 -9.55 8.55
CA THR A 60 3.84 -10.48 7.59
C THR A 60 3.48 -10.11 6.15
N GLY A 61 4.35 -10.50 5.22
CA GLY A 61 4.19 -10.27 3.79
C GLY A 61 5.54 -10.19 3.07
N PRO A 62 5.55 -10.29 1.73
CA PRO A 62 6.78 -10.29 0.94
C PRO A 62 7.69 -9.08 1.25
N PRO A 63 9.03 -9.21 1.09
CA PRO A 63 9.93 -8.07 1.19
C PRO A 63 9.56 -6.98 0.16
N GLY A 64 9.90 -5.72 0.45
CA GLY A 64 9.61 -4.59 -0.45
C GLY A 64 8.15 -4.10 -0.50
N THR A 65 7.23 -4.70 0.27
CA THR A 65 5.79 -4.34 0.28
C THR A 65 5.43 -3.16 1.20
N GLY A 66 6.42 -2.45 1.75
CA GLY A 66 6.18 -1.25 2.56
C GLY A 66 5.63 -1.50 3.98
N LYS A 67 5.71 -2.73 4.53
CA LYS A 67 5.18 -3.07 5.88
C LYS A 67 5.64 -2.10 6.99
N THR A 68 6.92 -1.79 7.04
CA THR A 68 7.50 -0.87 8.04
C THR A 68 7.00 0.56 7.84
N SER A 69 6.98 1.04 6.59
CA SER A 69 6.46 2.37 6.26
C SER A 69 4.99 2.50 6.64
N LEU A 70 4.19 1.47 6.39
CA LEU A 70 2.78 1.39 6.77
C LEU A 70 2.56 1.50 8.27
N ILE A 71 3.17 0.62 9.07
CA ILE A 71 2.96 0.63 10.52
C ILE A 71 3.49 1.91 11.16
N ARG A 72 4.60 2.45 10.65
CA ARG A 72 5.18 3.71 11.16
C ARG A 72 4.26 4.90 10.93
N ALA A 73 3.76 5.08 9.70
CA ALA A 73 2.85 6.18 9.39
C ALA A 73 1.56 6.12 10.22
N MET A 74 1.00 4.91 10.41
CA MET A 74 -0.21 4.73 11.22
C MET A 74 0.04 5.00 12.71
N LEU A 75 1.19 4.57 13.25
CA LEU A 75 1.56 4.83 14.64
C LEU A 75 1.81 6.32 14.90
N GLU A 76 2.51 6.99 13.98
CA GLU A 76 2.76 8.44 14.06
C GLU A 76 1.44 9.22 14.06
N ASP A 77 0.51 8.87 13.17
CA ASP A 77 -0.81 9.50 13.11
C ASP A 77 -1.59 9.30 14.42
N MET A 78 -1.68 8.07 14.92
CA MET A 78 -2.38 7.76 16.17
C MET A 78 -1.73 8.37 17.41
N ALA A 79 -0.42 8.62 17.39
CA ALA A 79 0.30 9.20 18.52
C ALA A 79 0.03 10.71 18.67
N ARG A 80 -0.30 11.43 17.59
CA ARG A 80 -0.61 12.87 17.64
C ARG A 80 -1.77 13.20 18.57
N ASP A 81 -2.73 12.29 18.67
CA ASP A 81 -3.95 12.46 19.47
C ASP A 81 -3.86 11.80 20.85
N ARG A 82 -2.67 11.34 21.27
CA ARG A 82 -2.46 10.68 22.57
C ARG A 82 -1.68 11.57 23.53
N PRO A 83 -1.91 11.44 24.85
CA PRO A 83 -1.10 12.13 25.83
C PRO A 83 0.37 11.73 25.70
N VAL A 84 1.25 12.70 25.97
CA VAL A 84 2.68 12.43 26.12
C VAL A 84 2.87 11.45 27.28
N PRO A 85 3.61 10.34 27.10
CA PRO A 85 3.92 9.41 28.19
C PRO A 85 4.66 10.08 29.34
N ASP A 86 4.43 9.60 30.56
CA ASP A 86 5.15 10.02 31.79
C ASP A 86 6.64 9.62 31.76
#